data_AF-A0A920CYU5-F1
#
_entry.id   AF-A0A920CYU5-F1
#
_cell.length_a   1.000
_cell.length_b   1.000
_cell.length_c   1.000
_cell.angle_alpha   90.00
_cell.angle_beta   90.00
_cell.angle_gamma   90.00
#
_symmetry.space_group_name_H-M   'P 1'
#
loop_
_entity.id
_entity.type
_entity.pdbx_description
1 polymer ?
#
loop_
_entity_poly.entity_id
_entity_poly.type
_entity_poly.pdbx_seq_one_letter_code
_entity_poly.pdbx_strand_id
1 'polypeptide(L)'
;MKYIYETNKTSYEDFASGRVLYNAHGTTSFPVRLASEIIQRCFQILEAKGSKGPYSLYDPCCGGAYLLTVIGLLHHDKIKSIFASDINDDALRIAEKNLSLLSINGLNKRKQQIKQYIQLYNKASHISALESAERLSQLISDSNIEQVSAFQSDVTASTHNSSIPDKINIVMTDLPYGDIVTWRSNSPDPLADFFANVFESLDPSHSVLAVIADKGQKLKHEKFKRLELVKIGKRQMVIFEPIVD
;
A
#
# COMPACT_ATOMS: atom_id res chain seq x y z
N MET A 1 9.70 17.84 4.27
CA MET A 1 8.67 17.27 5.15
C MET A 1 9.21 17.17 6.56
N LYS A 2 8.43 17.54 7.57
CA LYS A 2 8.68 17.14 8.96
C LYS A 2 7.91 15.85 9.21
N TYR A 3 8.59 14.79 9.62
CA TYR A 3 7.92 13.60 10.15
C TYR A 3 7.26 13.98 11.47
N ILE A 4 5.96 13.74 11.61
CA ILE A 4 5.20 14.06 12.82
C ILE A 4 4.85 12.81 13.63
N TYR A 5 4.76 11.64 12.98
CA TYR A 5 4.55 10.35 13.62
C TYR A 5 5.84 9.58 13.73
N GLU A 6 6.56 9.48 12.62
CA GLU A 6 7.81 8.75 12.51
C GLU A 6 9.00 9.62 12.89
N THR A 7 8.98 10.22 14.08
CA THR A 7 9.98 11.21 14.53
C THR A 7 11.32 10.57 14.89
N ASN A 8 11.28 9.38 15.50
CA ASN A 8 12.46 8.61 15.87
C ASN A 8 12.96 7.76 14.70
N LYS A 9 14.28 7.56 14.63
CA LYS A 9 14.88 6.70 13.62
C LYS A 9 14.99 5.28 14.17
N THR A 10 13.91 4.52 14.06
CA THR A 10 13.86 3.08 14.34
C THR A 10 14.41 2.28 13.16
N SER A 11 14.89 1.06 13.44
CA SER A 11 15.31 0.13 12.40
C SER A 11 14.08 -0.45 11.70
N TYR A 12 14.08 -0.42 10.37
CA TYR A 12 13.05 -1.03 9.51
C TYR A 12 13.60 -2.24 8.73
N GLU A 13 14.68 -2.84 9.24
CA GLU A 13 15.41 -3.88 8.52
C GLU A 13 14.60 -5.16 8.26
N ASP A 14 13.62 -5.45 9.12
CA ASP A 14 12.75 -6.63 8.99
C ASP A 14 11.80 -6.52 7.80
N PHE A 15 11.50 -5.28 7.41
CA PHE A 15 10.62 -4.93 6.30
C PHE A 15 11.36 -4.83 4.96
N ALA A 16 12.69 -5.01 4.94
CA ALA A 16 13.49 -4.88 3.74
C ALA A 16 13.01 -5.84 2.63
N SER A 17 12.83 -5.31 1.41
CA SER A 17 12.48 -6.12 0.25
C SER A 17 13.51 -7.21 -0.01
N GLY A 18 13.05 -8.44 -0.23
CA GLY A 18 13.89 -9.62 -0.44
C GLY A 18 14.34 -10.33 0.85
N ARG A 19 14.05 -9.76 2.02
CA ARG A 19 14.25 -10.43 3.32
C ARG A 19 13.07 -11.36 3.61
N VAL A 20 12.08 -10.90 4.36
CA VAL A 20 10.81 -11.62 4.55
C VAL A 20 9.86 -11.30 3.41
N LEU A 21 9.67 -10.02 3.11
CA LEU A 21 8.84 -9.54 2.01
C LEU A 21 9.47 -9.94 0.67
N TYR A 22 8.62 -10.34 -0.27
CA TYR A 22 9.01 -10.72 -1.62
C TYR A 22 9.38 -9.49 -2.44
N ASN A 23 10.47 -9.60 -3.19
CA ASN A 23 10.88 -8.60 -4.16
C ASN A 23 10.32 -8.96 -5.54
N ALA A 24 9.84 -7.97 -6.29
CA ALA A 24 9.52 -8.13 -7.71
C ALA A 24 10.65 -7.53 -8.57
N HIS A 25 11.07 -8.25 -9.61
CA HIS A 25 12.05 -7.73 -10.57
C HIS A 25 11.55 -6.41 -11.18
N GLY A 26 12.42 -5.40 -11.25
CA GLY A 26 12.08 -4.09 -11.80
C GLY A 26 11.28 -3.17 -10.86
N THR A 27 10.94 -3.62 -9.64
CA THR A 27 10.27 -2.77 -8.65
C THR A 27 11.26 -2.16 -7.67
N THR A 28 11.08 -0.88 -7.33
CA THR A 28 11.81 -0.26 -6.21
C THR A 28 10.95 -0.33 -4.96
N SER A 29 11.53 -0.74 -3.83
CA SER A 29 10.79 -0.78 -2.57
C SER A 29 10.51 0.64 -2.07
N PHE A 30 9.29 0.84 -1.56
CA PHE A 30 8.89 2.12 -0.99
C PHE A 30 9.56 2.33 0.38
N PRO A 31 9.99 3.56 0.76
CA PRO A 31 10.59 3.78 2.06
C PRO A 31 9.59 3.51 3.20
N VAL A 32 9.86 2.51 4.04
CA VAL A 32 8.96 2.04 5.12
C VAL A 32 8.54 3.16 6.08
N ARG A 33 9.51 3.96 6.54
CA ARG A 33 9.26 5.13 7.39
C ARG A 33 8.28 6.12 6.74
N LEU A 34 8.40 6.30 5.43
CA LEU A 34 7.50 7.21 4.71
C LEU A 34 6.10 6.60 4.58
N ALA A 35 6.00 5.29 4.31
CA ALA A 35 4.70 4.60 4.26
C ALA A 35 3.94 4.76 5.59
N SER A 36 4.62 4.47 6.70
CA SER A 36 4.07 4.60 8.05
C SER A 36 3.66 6.03 8.39
N GLU A 37 4.47 7.02 8.00
CA GLU A 37 4.15 8.44 8.22
C GLU A 37 2.90 8.89 7.45
N ILE A 38 2.74 8.45 6.19
CA ILE A 38 1.60 8.85 5.36
C ILE A 38 0.31 8.22 5.89
N ILE A 39 0.31 6.92 6.18
CA ILE A 39 -0.91 6.24 6.63
C ILE A 39 -1.39 6.79 7.98
N GLN A 40 -0.48 7.14 8.89
CA GLN A 40 -0.86 7.75 10.17
C GLN A 40 -1.46 9.15 10.01
N ARG A 41 -1.06 9.93 8.98
CA ARG A 41 -1.74 11.18 8.63
C ARG A 41 -3.16 10.93 8.13
N CYS A 42 -3.36 9.89 7.31
CA CYS A 42 -4.69 9.47 6.88
C CYS A 42 -5.57 9.11 8.09
N PHE A 43 -5.06 8.31 9.03
CA PHE A 43 -5.77 7.98 10.27
C PHE A 43 -6.17 9.22 11.05
N GLN A 44 -5.24 10.17 11.26
CA GLN A 44 -5.53 11.41 11.98
C GLN A 44 -6.64 12.23 11.33
N ILE A 45 -6.63 12.35 10.01
CA ILE A 45 -7.65 13.11 9.27
C ILE A 45 -9.02 12.46 9.43
N LEU A 46 -9.10 11.13 9.37
CA LEU A 46 -10.34 10.38 9.55
C LEU A 46 -10.85 10.45 11.00
N GLU A 47 -9.96 10.27 11.97
CA GLU A 47 -10.29 10.36 13.41
C GLU A 47 -10.84 11.75 13.76
N ALA A 48 -10.23 12.83 13.23
CA ALA A 48 -10.69 14.21 13.43
C ALA A 48 -12.10 14.47 12.85
N LYS A 49 -12.56 13.63 11.92
CA LYS A 49 -13.91 13.68 11.33
C LYS A 49 -14.90 12.72 11.98
N GLY A 50 -14.50 12.06 13.07
CA GLY A 50 -15.36 11.11 13.79
C GLY A 50 -15.39 9.70 13.19
N SER A 51 -14.67 9.44 12.11
CA SER A 51 -14.46 8.07 11.60
C SER A 51 -13.37 7.40 12.43
N LYS A 52 -13.78 6.59 13.39
CA LYS A 52 -12.86 5.76 14.17
C LYS A 52 -12.78 4.40 13.51
N GLY A 53 -11.56 3.95 13.21
CA GLY A 53 -11.29 2.65 12.58
C GLY A 53 -11.79 1.45 13.40
N PRO A 54 -11.42 0.22 13.00
CA PRO A 54 -10.40 -0.09 11.98
C PRO A 54 -10.87 0.22 10.55
N TYR A 55 -9.93 0.61 9.69
CA TYR A 55 -10.19 1.15 8.35
C TYR A 55 -10.05 0.11 7.24
N SER A 56 -10.75 0.30 6.13
CA SER A 56 -10.43 -0.34 4.86
C SER A 56 -9.34 0.44 4.11
N LEU A 57 -8.36 -0.28 3.57
CA LEU A 57 -7.22 0.26 2.82
C LEU A 57 -7.17 -0.34 1.41
N TYR A 58 -7.01 0.48 0.39
CA TYR A 58 -6.92 0.04 -1.01
C TYR A 58 -5.75 0.71 -1.74
N ASP A 59 -5.00 -0.08 -2.50
CA ASP A 59 -4.04 0.41 -3.49
C ASP A 59 -4.45 -0.09 -4.90
N PRO A 60 -4.98 0.78 -5.78
CA PRO A 60 -5.41 0.43 -7.12
C PRO A 60 -4.25 0.29 -8.14
N CYS A 61 -3.02 0.61 -7.73
CA CYS A 61 -1.80 0.44 -8.53
C CYS A 61 -0.74 -0.27 -7.68
N CYS A 62 -1.13 -1.41 -7.10
CA CYS A 62 -0.38 -2.00 -6.00
C CYS A 62 1.02 -2.53 -6.39
N GLY A 63 1.26 -2.78 -7.68
CA GLY A 63 2.45 -3.50 -8.14
C GLY A 63 2.58 -4.82 -7.39
N GLY A 64 3.72 -5.03 -6.73
CA GLY A 64 3.95 -6.20 -5.87
C GLY A 64 3.35 -6.10 -4.45
N ALA A 65 2.47 -5.14 -4.17
CA ALA A 65 1.83 -4.86 -2.88
C ALA A 65 2.78 -4.74 -1.68
N TYR A 66 4.03 -4.35 -1.92
CA TYR A 66 5.00 -4.11 -0.84
C TYR A 66 4.51 -3.00 0.10
N LEU A 67 4.01 -1.90 -0.45
CA LEU A 67 3.49 -0.77 0.33
C LEU A 67 2.36 -1.19 1.27
N LEU A 68 1.33 -1.84 0.72
CA LEU A 68 0.19 -2.36 1.49
C LEU A 68 0.62 -3.35 2.56
N THR A 69 1.53 -4.28 2.23
CA THR A 69 2.00 -5.30 3.18
C THR A 69 2.77 -4.67 4.34
N VAL A 70 3.63 -3.68 4.06
CA VAL A 70 4.33 -2.93 5.11
C VAL A 70 3.36 -2.20 6.02
N ILE A 71 2.37 -1.51 5.44
CA ILE A 71 1.36 -0.78 6.20
C ILE A 71 0.54 -1.74 7.06
N GLY A 72 0.08 -2.85 6.48
CA GLY A 72 -0.70 -3.87 7.19
C GLY A 72 0.08 -4.53 8.33
N LEU A 73 1.38 -4.79 8.17
CA LEU A 73 2.21 -5.33 9.25
C LEU A 73 2.45 -4.32 10.40
N LEU A 74 2.64 -3.04 10.06
CA LEU A 74 2.93 -1.99 11.05
C LEU A 74 1.69 -1.47 11.79
N HIS A 75 0.54 -1.47 11.13
CA HIS A 75 -0.70 -0.83 11.60
C HIS A 75 -1.87 -1.82 11.58
N HIS A 76 -1.60 -3.10 11.85
CA HIS A 76 -2.56 -4.21 11.82
C HIS A 76 -3.75 -4.00 12.78
N ASP A 77 -3.57 -3.22 13.83
CA ASP A 77 -4.58 -2.88 14.83
C ASP A 77 -5.57 -1.82 14.31
N LYS A 78 -5.13 -0.98 13.37
CA LYS A 78 -5.95 0.10 12.79
C LYS A 78 -6.60 -0.26 11.45
N ILE A 79 -6.30 -1.42 10.89
CA ILE A 79 -6.75 -1.82 9.55
C ILE A 79 -7.58 -3.10 9.63
N LYS A 80 -8.77 -3.05 9.04
CA LYS A 80 -9.72 -4.17 8.99
C LYS A 80 -9.59 -4.96 7.71
N SER A 81 -9.39 -4.27 6.59
CA SER A 81 -9.37 -4.89 5.28
C SER A 81 -8.36 -4.21 4.36
N ILE A 82 -7.71 -5.02 3.53
CA ILE A 82 -6.72 -4.58 2.55
C ILE A 82 -7.10 -5.10 1.17
N PHE A 83 -7.20 -4.20 0.22
CA PHE A 83 -7.50 -4.48 -1.17
C PHE A 83 -6.32 -4.03 -2.03
N ALA A 84 -6.01 -4.81 -3.05
CA ALA A 84 -4.94 -4.52 -3.97
C ALA A 84 -5.40 -4.81 -5.40
N SER A 85 -5.14 -3.89 -6.32
CA SER A 85 -5.29 -4.19 -7.74
C SER A 85 -4.13 -3.64 -8.56
N ASP A 86 -3.91 -4.30 -9.68
CA ASP A 86 -2.99 -3.85 -10.72
C ASP A 86 -3.46 -4.39 -12.07
N ILE A 87 -3.07 -3.75 -13.16
CA ILE A 87 -3.34 -4.25 -14.51
C ILE A 87 -2.40 -5.40 -14.88
N ASN A 88 -1.21 -5.46 -14.24
CA ASN A 88 -0.17 -6.44 -14.53
C ASN A 88 -0.31 -7.70 -13.67
N ASP A 89 -0.75 -8.80 -14.29
CA ASP A 89 -0.89 -10.11 -13.64
C ASP A 89 0.43 -10.63 -13.03
N ASP A 90 1.58 -10.38 -13.67
CA ASP A 90 2.87 -10.80 -13.12
C ASP A 90 3.20 -10.08 -11.81
N ALA A 91 2.82 -8.80 -11.69
CA ALA A 91 2.98 -8.03 -10.47
C ALA A 91 2.02 -8.55 -9.38
N LEU A 92 0.78 -8.89 -9.74
CA LEU A 92 -0.21 -9.46 -8.83
C LEU A 92 0.22 -10.79 -8.23
N ARG A 93 0.91 -11.67 -8.97
CA ARG A 93 1.47 -12.91 -8.38
C ARG A 93 2.49 -12.65 -7.27
N ILE A 94 3.17 -11.49 -7.30
CA ILE A 94 4.04 -11.06 -6.19
C ILE A 94 3.23 -10.37 -5.10
N ALA A 95 2.22 -9.58 -5.47
CA ALA A 95 1.28 -8.97 -4.54
C ALA A 95 0.63 -10.01 -3.62
N GLU A 96 0.07 -11.08 -4.19
CA GLU A 96 -0.54 -12.17 -3.42
C GLU A 96 0.43 -12.80 -2.42
N LYS A 97 1.69 -13.01 -2.82
CA LYS A 97 2.73 -13.54 -1.93
C LYS A 97 3.02 -12.58 -0.78
N ASN A 98 3.18 -11.29 -1.08
CA ASN A 98 3.41 -10.26 -0.07
C ASN A 98 2.22 -10.13 0.88
N LEU A 99 1.01 -9.99 0.36
CA LEU A 99 -0.23 -9.89 1.12
C LEU A 99 -0.50 -11.12 1.99
N SER A 100 -0.07 -12.32 1.56
CA SER A 100 -0.19 -13.52 2.39
C SER A 100 0.55 -13.40 3.73
N LEU A 101 1.60 -12.57 3.81
CA LEU A 101 2.39 -12.31 5.02
C LEU A 101 1.60 -11.54 6.09
N LEU A 102 0.40 -11.02 5.77
CA LEU A 102 -0.53 -10.43 6.73
C LEU A 102 -1.34 -11.47 7.49
N SER A 103 -0.99 -12.75 7.35
CA SER A 103 -1.59 -13.87 8.08
C SER A 103 -0.52 -14.76 8.70
N ILE A 104 -0.83 -15.34 9.86
CA ILE A 104 0.04 -16.32 10.54
C ILE A 104 0.35 -17.51 9.61
N ASN A 105 -0.64 -17.97 8.83
CA ASN A 105 -0.42 -19.06 7.88
C ASN A 105 0.57 -18.69 6.78
N GLY A 106 0.44 -17.50 6.18
CA GLY A 106 1.37 -17.06 5.13
C GLY A 106 2.78 -16.82 5.67
N LEU A 107 2.93 -16.25 6.87
CA LEU A 107 4.23 -16.14 7.53
C LEU A 107 4.84 -17.52 7.84
N ASN A 108 4.05 -18.49 8.30
CA ASN A 108 4.55 -19.85 8.53
C ASN A 108 5.04 -20.51 7.24
N LYS A 109 4.31 -20.36 6.12
CA LYS A 109 4.76 -20.81 4.80
C LYS A 109 6.06 -20.11 4.38
N ARG A 110 6.16 -18.79 4.60
CA ARG A 110 7.38 -18.03 4.30
C ARG A 110 8.57 -18.49 5.15
N LYS A 111 8.37 -18.74 6.43
CA LYS A 111 9.39 -19.29 7.34
C LYS A 111 9.89 -20.65 6.87
N GLN A 112 8.99 -21.53 6.42
CA GLN A 112 9.38 -22.83 5.84
C GLN A 112 10.24 -22.67 4.58
N GLN A 113 9.86 -21.76 3.67
CA GLN A 113 10.67 -21.45 2.47
C GLN A 113 12.07 -20.94 2.85
N ILE A 114 12.17 -20.04 3.82
CA ILE A 114 13.48 -19.51 4.27
C ILE A 114 14.32 -20.62 4.92
N LYS A 115 13.72 -21.50 5.72
CA LYS A 115 14.40 -22.68 6.29
C LYS A 115 14.98 -23.60 5.21
N GLN A 116 14.25 -23.81 4.11
CA GLN A 116 14.77 -24.56 2.96
C GLN A 116 15.98 -23.86 2.32
N TYR A 117 15.97 -22.52 2.20
CA TYR A 117 17.14 -21.78 1.71
C TYR A 117 18.36 -21.87 2.65
N ILE A 118 18.13 -21.90 3.96
CA ILE A 118 19.21 -22.15 4.94
C ILE A 118 19.80 -23.53 4.71
N GLN A 119 18.98 -24.56 4.52
CA GLN A 119 19.46 -25.92 4.26
C GLN A 119 20.25 -26.02 2.95
N LEU A 120 19.79 -25.34 1.88
CA LEU A 120 20.41 -25.41 0.56
C LEU A 120 21.69 -24.57 0.44
N TYR A 121 21.74 -23.40 1.09
CA TYR A 121 22.78 -22.40 0.84
C TYR A 121 23.54 -21.95 2.10
N ASN A 122 23.00 -22.18 3.29
CA ASN A 122 23.58 -21.84 4.59
C ASN A 122 24.14 -20.41 4.71
N LYS A 123 23.44 -19.42 4.13
CA LYS A 123 23.85 -18.01 4.18
C LYS A 123 23.32 -17.32 5.43
N ALA A 124 24.16 -16.49 6.06
CA ALA A 124 23.79 -15.67 7.22
C ALA A 124 22.53 -14.81 6.96
N SER A 125 22.37 -14.28 5.74
CA SER A 125 21.19 -13.50 5.37
C SER A 125 19.87 -14.28 5.44
N HIS A 126 19.88 -15.60 5.19
CA HIS A 126 18.68 -16.43 5.34
C HIS A 126 18.35 -16.70 6.81
N ILE A 127 19.37 -16.89 7.66
CA ILE A 127 19.19 -17.02 9.10
C ILE A 127 18.57 -15.75 9.66
N SER A 128 19.16 -14.58 9.36
CA SER A 128 18.63 -13.29 9.80
C SER A 128 17.26 -12.96 9.20
N ALA A 129 16.91 -13.49 8.02
CA ALA A 129 15.57 -13.37 7.46
C ALA A 129 14.54 -14.23 8.20
N LEU A 130 14.93 -15.42 8.68
CA LEU A 130 14.06 -16.26 9.49
C LEU A 130 13.75 -15.59 10.83
N GLU A 131 14.74 -14.99 11.48
CA GLU A 131 14.54 -14.23 12.72
C GLU A 131 13.58 -13.04 12.52
N SER A 132 13.72 -12.32 11.41
CA SER A 132 12.78 -11.25 11.04
C SER A 132 11.36 -11.79 10.85
N ALA A 133 11.21 -12.95 10.20
CA ALA A 133 9.88 -13.55 10.00
C ALA A 133 9.24 -13.99 11.32
N GLU A 134 10.02 -14.43 12.32
CA GLU A 134 9.50 -14.70 13.66
C GLU A 134 9.04 -13.42 14.37
N ARG A 135 9.82 -12.33 14.30
CA ARG A 135 9.41 -11.02 14.85
C ARG A 135 8.13 -10.51 14.20
N LEU A 136 8.03 -10.58 12.87
CA LEU A 136 6.82 -10.20 12.15
C LEU A 136 5.62 -11.08 12.51
N SER A 137 5.83 -12.37 12.79
CA SER A 137 4.76 -13.28 13.24
C SER A 137 4.20 -12.89 14.60
N GLN A 138 5.05 -12.39 15.50
CA GLN A 138 4.62 -11.91 16.81
C GLN A 138 3.79 -10.62 16.70
N LEU A 139 4.19 -9.70 15.82
CA LEU A 139 3.46 -8.44 15.60
C LEU A 139 2.00 -8.68 15.22
N ILE A 140 1.75 -9.54 14.23
CA ILE A 140 0.38 -9.73 13.70
C ILE A 140 -0.44 -10.81 14.41
N SER A 141 0.01 -11.28 15.59
CA SER A 141 -0.69 -12.34 16.34
C SER A 141 -2.11 -11.94 16.75
N ASP A 142 -2.31 -10.66 17.08
CA ASP A 142 -3.60 -10.04 17.42
C ASP A 142 -4.05 -9.06 16.31
N SER A 143 -3.86 -9.42 15.04
CA SER A 143 -4.24 -8.60 13.89
C SER A 143 -5.75 -8.39 13.78
N ASN A 144 -6.19 -7.16 13.50
CA ASN A 144 -7.59 -6.84 13.17
C ASN A 144 -7.91 -7.01 11.68
N ILE A 145 -6.94 -7.45 10.88
CA ILE A 145 -7.11 -7.65 9.44
C ILE A 145 -7.94 -8.92 9.21
N GLU A 146 -9.21 -8.73 8.83
CA GLU A 146 -10.16 -9.80 8.55
C GLU A 146 -10.16 -10.21 7.07
N GLN A 147 -9.87 -9.27 6.19
CA GLN A 147 -9.97 -9.47 4.74
C GLN A 147 -8.77 -8.92 4.01
N VAL A 148 -8.19 -9.74 3.13
CA VAL A 148 -7.14 -9.33 2.22
C VAL A 148 -7.46 -9.90 0.84
N SER A 149 -7.47 -9.07 -0.20
CA SER A 149 -7.64 -9.53 -1.58
C SER A 149 -6.76 -8.79 -2.56
N ALA A 150 -6.36 -9.51 -3.61
CA ALA A 150 -5.69 -8.98 -4.78
C ALA A 150 -6.49 -9.40 -6.03
N PHE A 151 -6.68 -8.49 -6.98
CA PHE A 151 -7.40 -8.78 -8.22
C PHE A 151 -6.88 -7.93 -9.37
N GLN A 152 -7.06 -8.42 -10.60
CA GLN A 152 -6.70 -7.65 -11.79
C GLN A 152 -7.73 -6.56 -12.05
N SER A 153 -7.25 -5.33 -12.22
CA SER A 153 -8.10 -4.19 -12.56
C SER A 153 -7.28 -3.08 -13.21
N ASP A 154 -7.86 -2.42 -14.22
CA ASP A 154 -7.34 -1.17 -14.75
C ASP A 154 -8.08 -0.01 -14.07
N VAL A 155 -7.38 0.75 -13.23
CA VAL A 155 -7.95 1.90 -12.51
C VAL A 155 -8.35 3.04 -13.45
N THR A 156 -7.91 3.05 -14.71
CA THR A 156 -8.29 4.05 -15.70
C THR A 156 -9.48 3.64 -16.55
N ALA A 157 -9.91 2.37 -16.46
CA ALA A 157 -11.06 1.88 -17.22
C ALA A 157 -12.38 2.36 -16.60
N SER A 158 -13.30 2.82 -17.44
CA SER A 158 -14.64 3.30 -17.02
C SER A 158 -15.59 2.20 -16.54
N THR A 159 -15.20 0.94 -16.65
CA THR A 159 -16.02 -0.20 -16.25
C THR A 159 -15.87 -0.46 -14.75
N HIS A 160 -16.99 -0.42 -14.03
CA HIS A 160 -17.03 -0.79 -12.63
C HIS A 160 -16.65 -2.28 -12.47
N ASN A 161 -15.48 -2.54 -11.90
CA ASN A 161 -15.09 -3.90 -11.52
C ASN A 161 -15.78 -4.22 -10.19
N SER A 162 -16.69 -5.20 -10.17
CA SER A 162 -17.41 -5.63 -8.96
C SER A 162 -16.51 -6.16 -7.86
N SER A 163 -15.23 -6.39 -8.15
CA SER A 163 -14.20 -6.74 -7.16
C SER A 163 -13.69 -5.53 -6.37
N ILE A 164 -13.90 -4.31 -6.88
CA ILE A 164 -13.60 -3.06 -6.16
C ILE A 164 -14.66 -2.89 -5.08
N PRO A 165 -14.29 -2.83 -3.80
CA PRO A 165 -15.26 -2.65 -2.74
C PRO A 165 -15.83 -1.23 -2.76
N ASP A 166 -17.12 -1.12 -2.50
CA ASP A 166 -17.75 0.16 -2.20
C ASP A 166 -17.32 0.64 -0.80
N LYS A 167 -17.24 1.96 -0.60
CA LYS A 167 -17.02 2.61 0.70
C LYS A 167 -15.66 2.30 1.34
N ILE A 168 -14.59 2.47 0.57
CA ILE A 168 -13.23 2.45 1.08
C ILE A 168 -12.94 3.69 1.93
N ASN A 169 -12.32 3.52 3.10
CA ASN A 169 -11.91 4.63 3.96
C ASN A 169 -10.59 5.26 3.47
N ILE A 170 -9.63 4.45 3.04
CA ILE A 170 -8.31 4.96 2.65
C ILE A 170 -7.92 4.33 1.32
N VAL A 171 -7.74 5.17 0.31
CA VAL A 171 -6.98 4.79 -0.88
C VAL A 171 -5.58 5.38 -0.75
N MET A 172 -4.54 4.54 -0.83
CA MET A 172 -3.15 4.97 -0.78
C MET A 172 -2.35 4.28 -1.86
N THR A 173 -1.75 5.06 -2.76
CA THR A 173 -1.05 4.50 -3.93
C THR A 173 0.22 5.28 -4.28
N ASP A 174 1.24 4.56 -4.71
CA ASP A 174 2.46 5.12 -5.33
C ASP A 174 2.34 4.99 -6.84
N LEU A 175 1.95 6.09 -7.50
CA LEU A 175 1.69 6.09 -8.92
C LEU A 175 2.96 5.70 -9.70
N PRO A 176 2.81 4.92 -10.79
CA PRO A 176 3.94 4.53 -11.61
C PRO A 176 4.68 5.76 -12.18
N TYR A 177 6.00 5.63 -12.28
CA TYR A 177 6.93 6.71 -12.62
C TYR A 177 7.57 6.50 -14.00
N GLY A 178 7.46 7.50 -14.90
CA GLY A 178 8.32 7.63 -16.08
C GLY A 178 8.40 6.42 -17.02
N ASP A 179 9.34 6.45 -17.97
CA ASP A 179 9.39 5.62 -19.20
C ASP A 179 9.36 4.08 -19.05
N ILE A 180 9.43 3.54 -17.83
CA ILE A 180 9.50 2.08 -17.57
C ILE A 180 8.11 1.48 -17.25
N VAL A 181 7.22 2.27 -16.63
CA VAL A 181 5.83 1.87 -16.37
C VAL A 181 4.96 3.08 -16.69
N THR A 182 4.59 3.21 -17.96
CA THR A 182 3.56 4.16 -18.37
C THR A 182 2.20 3.62 -17.96
N TRP A 183 1.27 4.53 -17.66
CA TRP A 183 -0.15 4.19 -17.61
C TRP A 183 -0.47 3.34 -18.85
N ARG A 184 -0.92 2.10 -18.65
CA ARG A 184 -1.39 1.24 -19.74
C ARG A 184 -2.82 1.61 -20.10
N SER A 185 -3.03 2.89 -20.38
CA SER A 185 -4.32 3.48 -20.67
C SER A 185 -4.31 4.05 -22.08
N ASN A 186 -5.42 3.86 -22.80
CA ASN A 186 -5.67 4.57 -24.07
C ASN A 186 -6.27 5.96 -23.84
N SER A 187 -6.43 6.37 -22.57
CA SER A 187 -6.99 7.67 -22.22
C SER A 187 -6.03 8.81 -22.56
N PRO A 188 -6.55 9.95 -23.06
CA PRO A 188 -5.76 11.16 -23.20
C PRO A 188 -5.35 11.78 -21.85
N ASP A 189 -6.08 11.49 -20.76
CA ASP A 189 -5.74 11.93 -19.40
C ASP A 189 -5.96 10.79 -18.36
N PRO A 190 -5.05 9.81 -18.30
CA PRO A 190 -5.16 8.67 -17.38
C PRO A 190 -5.21 9.07 -15.90
N LEU A 191 -4.63 10.23 -15.56
CA LEU A 191 -4.63 10.72 -14.19
C LEU A 191 -6.02 11.23 -13.79
N ALA A 192 -6.71 11.93 -14.69
CA ALA A 192 -8.10 12.32 -14.46
C ALA A 192 -9.02 11.11 -14.28
N ASP A 193 -8.88 10.09 -15.14
CA ASP A 193 -9.67 8.84 -15.03
C ASP A 193 -9.38 8.10 -13.72
N PHE A 194 -8.11 8.02 -13.32
CA PHE A 194 -7.73 7.48 -12.01
C PHE A 194 -8.49 8.17 -10.87
N PHE A 195 -8.50 9.51 -10.83
CA PHE A 195 -9.23 10.22 -9.78
C PHE A 195 -10.73 9.97 -9.87
N ALA A 196 -11.31 10.00 -11.08
CA ALA A 196 -12.74 9.77 -11.28
C ALA A 196 -13.17 8.39 -10.78
N ASN A 197 -12.42 7.34 -11.12
CA ASN A 197 -12.74 5.96 -10.75
C ASN A 197 -12.45 5.66 -9.27
N VAL A 198 -11.37 6.21 -8.71
CA VAL A 198 -11.10 6.11 -7.28
C VAL A 198 -12.20 6.77 -6.46
N PHE A 199 -12.71 7.92 -6.90
CA PHE A 199 -13.83 8.59 -6.24
C PHE A 199 -15.04 7.68 -6.03
N GLU A 200 -15.39 6.86 -7.03
CA GLU A 200 -16.54 5.95 -6.95
C GLU A 200 -16.37 4.85 -5.89
N SER A 201 -15.13 4.46 -5.58
CA SER A 201 -14.83 3.43 -4.56
C SER A 201 -14.81 3.95 -3.12
N LEU A 202 -14.69 5.27 -2.94
CA LEU A 202 -14.47 5.88 -1.63
C LEU A 202 -15.77 6.06 -0.85
N ASP A 203 -15.69 5.98 0.49
CA ASP A 203 -16.78 6.48 1.34
C ASP A 203 -16.84 8.02 1.21
N PRO A 204 -17.93 8.63 0.72
CA PRO A 204 -17.95 10.06 0.44
C PRO A 204 -17.68 10.93 1.68
N SER A 205 -18.11 10.49 2.86
CA SER A 205 -18.02 11.28 4.11
C SER A 205 -16.87 10.87 5.01
N HIS A 206 -16.37 9.64 4.87
CA HIS A 206 -15.39 9.05 5.79
C HIS A 206 -14.22 8.42 5.06
N SER A 207 -13.68 9.14 4.08
CA SER A 207 -12.51 8.67 3.36
C SER A 207 -11.47 9.74 3.04
N VAL A 208 -10.27 9.26 2.70
CA VAL A 208 -9.16 10.04 2.20
C VAL A 208 -8.44 9.30 1.08
N LEU A 209 -7.87 10.07 0.16
CA LEU A 209 -7.03 9.58 -0.91
C LEU A 209 -5.61 10.12 -0.73
N ALA A 210 -4.63 9.25 -0.51
CA ALA A 210 -3.22 9.57 -0.45
C ALA A 210 -2.50 9.12 -1.73
N VAL A 211 -2.04 10.09 -2.53
CA VAL A 211 -1.32 9.82 -3.79
C VAL A 211 0.14 10.20 -3.64
N ILE A 212 1.03 9.25 -3.88
CA ILE A 212 2.46 9.50 -4.04
C ILE A 212 2.81 9.47 -5.53
N ALA A 213 3.57 10.45 -6.00
CA ALA A 213 3.98 10.55 -7.40
C ALA A 213 5.31 11.32 -7.52
N ASP A 214 5.88 11.40 -8.73
CA ASP A 214 6.97 12.34 -8.98
C ASP A 214 6.46 13.78 -8.95
N LYS A 215 7.39 14.72 -8.78
CA LYS A 215 7.08 16.17 -8.72
C LYS A 215 6.58 16.78 -10.03
N GLY A 216 6.70 16.08 -11.16
CA GLY A 216 6.25 16.53 -12.47
C GLY A 216 4.75 16.33 -12.68
N GLN A 217 4.17 15.29 -12.07
CA GLN A 217 2.72 15.04 -12.14
C GLN A 217 1.92 16.11 -11.40
N LYS A 218 0.92 16.71 -12.07
CA LYS A 218 0.03 17.70 -11.47
C LYS A 218 -1.15 16.99 -10.82
N LEU A 219 -1.02 16.65 -9.54
CA LEU A 219 -2.08 16.01 -8.77
C LEU A 219 -3.17 17.02 -8.40
N LYS A 220 -4.25 17.06 -9.19
CA LYS A 220 -5.44 17.88 -8.95
C LYS A 220 -6.64 17.23 -9.66
N HIS A 221 -7.80 17.25 -9.00
CA HIS A 221 -9.07 16.83 -9.59
C HIS A 221 -10.22 17.63 -8.98
N GLU A 222 -11.30 17.87 -9.72
CA GLU A 222 -12.42 18.70 -9.28
C GLU A 222 -13.26 18.07 -8.17
N LYS A 223 -13.39 16.73 -8.18
CA LYS A 223 -14.08 15.95 -7.13
C LYS A 223 -13.31 15.85 -5.80
N PHE A 224 -12.12 16.44 -5.70
CA PHE A 224 -11.24 16.29 -4.54
C PHE A 224 -10.70 17.62 -4.03
N LYS A 225 -10.83 17.82 -2.72
CA LYS A 225 -10.17 18.90 -2.01
C LYS A 225 -8.81 18.43 -1.52
N ARG A 226 -7.75 19.15 -1.86
CA ARG A 226 -6.40 18.88 -1.33
C ARG A 226 -6.29 19.34 0.12
N LEU A 227 -5.99 18.41 1.02
CA LEU A 227 -5.77 18.68 2.44
C LEU A 227 -4.30 18.93 2.76
N GLU A 228 -3.40 18.13 2.18
CA GLU A 228 -1.97 18.24 2.42
C GLU A 228 -1.17 18.03 1.12
N LEU A 229 -0.06 18.77 0.97
CA LEU A 229 0.94 18.53 -0.07
C LEU A 229 2.33 18.56 0.56
N VAL A 230 3.08 17.51 0.32
CA VAL A 230 4.43 17.35 0.85
C VAL A 230 5.39 16.95 -0.24
N LYS A 231 6.57 17.56 -0.28
CA LYS A 231 7.68 17.18 -1.17
C LYS A 231 8.80 16.50 -0.39
N ILE A 232 9.29 15.36 -0.90
CA ILE A 232 10.28 14.50 -0.22
C ILE A 232 11.21 13.88 -1.27
N GLY A 233 12.48 14.27 -1.27
CA GLY A 233 13.43 13.80 -2.29
C GLY A 233 12.91 14.11 -3.70
N LYS A 234 12.74 13.08 -4.54
CA LYS A 234 12.19 13.17 -5.90
C LYS A 234 10.66 13.01 -5.98
N ARG A 235 10.01 12.71 -4.85
CA ARG A 235 8.56 12.46 -4.76
C ARG A 235 7.79 13.67 -4.23
N GLN A 236 6.51 13.69 -4.53
CA GLN A 236 5.49 14.42 -3.80
C GLN A 236 4.46 13.44 -3.26
N MET A 237 3.88 13.77 -2.12
CA MET A 237 2.73 13.08 -1.54
C MET A 237 1.63 14.12 -1.35
N VAL A 238 0.41 13.76 -1.72
CA VAL A 238 -0.77 14.61 -1.59
C VAL A 238 -1.88 13.82 -0.94
N ILE A 239 -2.47 14.37 0.12
CA ILE A 239 -3.66 13.81 0.75
C ILE A 239 -4.86 14.66 0.33
N PHE A 240 -5.88 13.98 -0.18
CA PHE A 240 -7.13 14.54 -0.66
C PHE A 240 -8.29 14.02 0.19
N GLU A 241 -9.36 14.81 0.20
CA GLU A 241 -10.68 14.44 0.68
C GLU A 241 -11.67 14.55 -0.49
N PRO A 242 -12.62 13.62 -0.65
CA PRO A 242 -13.72 13.77 -1.59
C PRO A 242 -14.55 15.00 -1.29
N ILE A 243 -14.99 15.71 -2.34
CA ILE A 243 -15.99 16.77 -2.21
C ILE A 243 -17.35 16.10 -2.35
N VAL A 244 -18.16 16.16 -1.29
CA VAL A 244 -19.56 15.72 -1.29
C VAL A 244 -20.42 16.95 -1.54
N ASP A 245 -21.24 16.88 -2.59
CA ASP A 245 -22.27 17.89 -2.89
C ASP A 245 -23.49 17.77 -1.97
#